data_AF-A0A848XNK3-F1
#
_entry.id   AF-A0A848XNK3-F1
#
_cell.length_a   1.000
_cell.length_b   1.000
_cell.length_c   1.000
_cell.angle_alpha   90.00
_cell.angle_beta   90.00
_cell.angle_gamma   90.00
#
_symmetry.space_group_name_H-M   'P 1'
#
loop_
_entity.id
_entity.type
_entity.pdbx_description
1 polymer ?
#
loop_
_entity_poly.entity_id
_entity_poly.type
_entity_poly.pdbx_seq_one_letter_code
_entity_poly.pdbx_strand_id
1 'polypeptide(L)'
;VRRAVWPLREVIGSMYRTDSELIAEDTRIFLRDVHDHAVQVIDAAETLRELAAGVMDLHMSAVSNRMNEVMKVLTMIATIFIPLSFLAGLYGMNFDTMPELHIPWAYPALLSVMGAVGIGMLVYFKRKGWW
;
A
#
# COMPACT_ATOMS: atom_id res chain seq x y z
N VAL A 1 -4.28 -9.04 26.66
CA VAL A 1 -5.56 -8.56 27.24
C VAL A 1 -6.65 -9.63 27.18
N ARG A 2 -7.21 -9.98 26.01
CA ARG A 2 -8.27 -11.03 25.86
C ARG A 2 -7.99 -12.35 26.63
N ARG A 3 -6.75 -12.86 26.54
CA ARG A 3 -6.33 -14.11 27.23
C ARG A 3 -6.32 -14.02 28.76
N ALA A 4 -6.26 -12.81 29.33
CA ALA A 4 -6.27 -12.56 30.77
C ALA A 4 -7.67 -12.21 31.30
N VAL A 5 -8.54 -11.62 30.47
CA VAL A 5 -9.91 -11.22 30.89
C VAL A 5 -10.92 -12.38 30.76
N TRP A 6 -10.68 -13.32 29.85
CA TRP A 6 -11.56 -14.49 29.68
C TRP A 6 -11.70 -15.38 30.93
N PRO A 7 -10.60 -15.75 31.62
CA PRO A 7 -10.68 -16.53 32.87
C PRO A 7 -11.35 -15.75 34.00
N LEU A 8 -11.15 -14.42 34.05
CA LEU A 8 -11.81 -13.53 35.00
C LEU A 8 -13.33 -13.57 34.85
N ARG A 9 -13.85 -13.57 33.61
CA ARG A 9 -15.28 -13.75 33.34
C ARG A 9 -15.79 -15.09 33.88
N GLU A 10 -15.06 -16.18 33.65
CA GLU A 10 -15.44 -17.52 34.14
C GLU A 10 -15.44 -17.62 35.66
N VAL A 11 -14.44 -17.03 36.33
CA VAL A 11 -14.34 -17.00 37.80
C VAL A 11 -15.43 -16.14 38.42
N ILE A 12 -15.72 -14.96 37.85
CA ILE A 12 -16.81 -14.10 38.36
C ILE A 12 -18.17 -14.77 38.10
N GLY A 13 -18.33 -15.41 36.94
CA GLY A 13 -19.54 -16.16 36.60
C GLY A 13 -19.76 -17.43 37.46
N SER A 14 -18.71 -18.03 38.02
CA SER A 14 -18.83 -19.14 38.99
C SER A 14 -19.14 -18.63 40.40
N MET A 15 -18.58 -17.50 40.81
CA MET A 15 -18.90 -16.83 42.08
C MET A 15 -20.35 -16.35 42.14
N TYR A 16 -20.91 -15.86 41.03
CA TYR A 16 -22.31 -15.44 40.99
C TYR A 16 -23.30 -16.61 41.18
N ARG A 17 -22.99 -17.79 40.62
CA ARG A 17 -23.88 -18.97 40.60
C ARG A 17 -23.81 -19.85 41.84
N THR A 18 -22.80 -19.67 42.69
CA THR A 18 -22.63 -20.48 43.90
C THR A 18 -23.33 -19.79 45.06
N ASP A 19 -24.35 -20.41 45.65
CA ASP A 19 -24.92 -19.95 46.93
C ASP A 19 -23.93 -20.32 48.04
N SER A 20 -23.28 -19.31 48.60
CA SER A 20 -22.28 -19.43 49.67
C SER A 20 -22.70 -18.51 50.81
N GLU A 21 -22.65 -19.00 52.05
CA GLU A 21 -22.96 -18.22 53.26
C GLU A 21 -22.03 -17.00 53.44
N LEU A 22 -20.91 -16.95 52.72
CA LEU A 22 -19.95 -15.84 52.70
C LEU A 22 -20.32 -14.72 51.71
N ILE A 23 -21.31 -14.93 50.83
CA ILE A 23 -21.73 -13.97 49.80
C ILE A 23 -23.12 -13.47 50.17
N ALA A 24 -23.19 -12.27 50.76
CA ALA A 24 -24.44 -11.58 51.01
C ALA A 24 -25.13 -11.18 49.69
N GLU A 25 -26.46 -11.08 49.72
CA GLU A 25 -27.30 -10.75 48.55
C GLU A 25 -26.89 -9.41 47.91
N ASP A 26 -26.47 -8.43 48.73
CA ASP A 26 -25.94 -7.14 48.29
C ASP A 26 -24.62 -7.27 47.51
N THR A 27 -23.73 -8.17 47.93
CA THR A 27 -22.43 -8.42 47.26
C THR A 27 -22.62 -9.04 45.88
N ARG A 28 -23.71 -9.79 45.68
CA ARG A 28 -24.07 -10.41 44.40
C ARG A 28 -24.36 -9.39 43.30
N ILE A 29 -24.89 -8.21 43.67
CA ILE A 29 -25.16 -7.10 42.74
C ILE A 29 -23.83 -6.51 42.23
N PHE A 30 -22.87 -6.25 43.11
CA PHE A 30 -21.54 -5.75 42.73
C PHE A 30 -20.77 -6.76 41.88
N LEU A 31 -20.87 -8.06 42.16
CA LEU A 31 -20.24 -9.10 41.34
C LEU A 31 -20.81 -9.16 39.92
N ARG A 32 -22.13 -8.96 39.76
CA ARG A 32 -22.75 -8.87 38.43
C ARG A 32 -22.26 -7.64 37.66
N ASP A 33 -22.15 -6.50 38.32
CA ASP A 33 -21.64 -5.28 37.69
C ASP A 33 -20.19 -5.47 37.20
N VAL A 34 -19.31 -6.09 37.99
CA VAL A 34 -17.94 -6.40 37.57
C VAL A 34 -17.91 -7.42 36.42
N HIS A 35 -18.81 -8.40 36.42
CA HIS A 35 -18.96 -9.34 35.30
C HIS A 35 -19.32 -8.60 34.00
N ASP A 36 -20.31 -7.70 34.05
CA ASP A 36 -20.78 -6.98 32.89
C ASP A 36 -19.69 -6.03 32.34
N HIS A 37 -18.96 -5.35 33.22
CA HIS A 37 -17.76 -4.59 32.83
C HIS A 37 -16.68 -5.47 32.19
N ALA A 38 -16.44 -6.67 32.72
CA ALA A 38 -15.46 -7.60 32.14
C ALA A 38 -15.86 -8.04 30.73
N VAL A 39 -17.16 -8.27 30.49
CA VAL A 39 -17.69 -8.56 29.15
C VAL A 39 -17.48 -7.37 28.22
N GLN A 40 -17.83 -6.15 28.65
CA GLN A 40 -17.67 -4.94 27.86
C GLN A 40 -16.21 -4.69 27.46
N VAL A 41 -15.26 -4.95 28.37
CA VAL A 41 -13.82 -4.84 28.08
C VAL A 41 -13.35 -5.90 27.09
N ILE A 42 -13.87 -7.13 27.17
CA ILE A 42 -13.55 -8.19 26.19
C ILE A 42 -14.02 -7.78 24.79
N ASP A 43 -15.26 -7.31 24.68
CA ASP A 43 -15.83 -6.92 23.39
C ASP A 43 -15.07 -5.73 22.79
N ALA A 44 -14.78 -4.71 23.60
CA ALA A 44 -13.96 -3.57 23.17
C ALA A 44 -12.55 -4.01 22.72
N ALA A 45 -11.92 -4.94 23.43
CA ALA A 45 -10.61 -5.47 23.05
C ALA A 45 -10.66 -6.27 21.73
N GLU A 46 -11.77 -6.96 21.46
CA GLU A 46 -11.98 -7.65 20.19
C GLU A 46 -12.14 -6.66 19.04
N THR A 47 -13.00 -5.64 19.20
CA THR A 47 -13.19 -4.56 18.22
C THR A 47 -11.88 -3.84 17.93
N LEU A 48 -11.09 -3.50 18.96
CA LEU A 48 -9.78 -2.87 18.76
C LEU A 48 -8.82 -3.77 17.99
N ARG A 49 -8.88 -5.10 18.18
CA ARG A 49 -8.05 -6.04 17.42
C ARG A 49 -8.45 -6.08 15.95
N GLU A 50 -9.75 -6.11 15.66
CA GLU A 50 -10.28 -6.06 14.29
C GLU A 50 -9.91 -4.76 13.59
N LEU A 51 -10.07 -3.62 14.27
CA LEU A 51 -9.65 -2.32 13.74
C LEU A 51 -8.14 -2.25 13.50
N ALA A 52 -7.32 -2.76 14.42
CA ALA A 52 -5.87 -2.79 14.26
C ALA A 52 -5.45 -3.64 13.04
N ALA A 53 -6.10 -4.79 12.82
CA ALA A 53 -5.88 -5.59 11.63
C ALA A 53 -6.30 -4.83 10.36
N GLY A 54 -7.47 -4.20 10.36
CA GLY A 54 -7.95 -3.39 9.22
C GLY A 54 -7.01 -2.22 8.88
N VAL A 55 -6.47 -1.53 9.89
CA VAL A 55 -5.48 -0.46 9.66
C VAL A 55 -4.19 -1.00 9.07
N MET A 56 -3.73 -2.18 9.50
CA MET A 56 -2.55 -2.82 8.91
C MET A 56 -2.77 -3.14 7.43
N ASP A 57 -3.94 -3.69 7.08
CA ASP A 57 -4.28 -4.02 5.69
C ASP A 57 -4.38 -2.76 4.82
N LEU A 58 -4.96 -1.68 5.34
CA LEU A 58 -4.99 -0.38 4.67
C LEU A 58 -3.59 0.20 4.49
N HIS A 59 -2.72 0.08 5.50
CA HIS A 59 -1.34 0.54 5.42
C HIS A 59 -0.57 -0.20 4.33
N MET A 60 -0.67 -1.54 4.29
CA MET A 60 -0.05 -2.35 3.26
C MET A 60 -0.57 -2.00 1.86
N SER A 61 -1.88 -1.76 1.74
CA SER A 61 -2.50 -1.33 0.49
C SER A 61 -1.98 0.04 0.03
N ALA A 62 -1.84 1.00 0.96
CA ALA A 62 -1.29 2.32 0.67
C ALA A 62 0.18 2.25 0.23
N VAL A 63 1.00 1.42 0.89
CA VAL A 63 2.40 1.17 0.50
C VAL A 63 2.48 0.55 -0.89
N SER A 64 1.63 -0.44 -1.20
CA SER A 64 1.56 -1.04 -2.52
C SER A 64 1.15 -0.02 -3.60
N ASN A 65 0.16 0.84 -3.31
CA ASN A 65 -0.24 1.90 -4.23
C ASN A 65 0.90 2.89 -4.50
N ARG A 66 1.61 3.31 -3.44
CA ARG A 66 2.78 4.18 -3.57
C ARG A 66 3.89 3.52 -4.39
N MET A 67 4.13 2.22 -4.20
CA MET A 67 5.08 1.47 -5.01
C MET A 67 4.66 1.43 -6.49
N ASN A 68 3.38 1.22 -6.77
CA ASN A 68 2.85 1.27 -8.13
C ASN A 68 3.02 2.65 -8.78
N GLU A 69 2.83 3.73 -8.03
CA GLU A 69 3.08 5.10 -8.52
C GLU A 69 4.57 5.32 -8.83
N VAL A 70 5.47 4.93 -7.93
CA VAL A 70 6.92 5.03 -8.15
C VAL A 70 7.34 4.22 -9.38
N MET A 71 6.83 2.99 -9.53
CA MET A 71 7.11 2.14 -10.69
C MET A 71 6.57 2.77 -11.98
N LYS A 72 5.37 3.34 -11.98
CA LYS A 72 4.83 4.06 -13.15
C LYS A 72 5.74 5.20 -13.59
N VAL A 73 6.22 6.02 -12.65
CA VAL A 73 7.13 7.14 -12.96
C VAL A 73 8.44 6.62 -13.55
N LEU A 74 9.05 5.61 -12.92
CA LEU A 74 10.30 5.01 -13.41
C LEU A 74 10.13 4.41 -14.81
N THR A 75 9.08 3.62 -15.03
CA THR A 75 8.78 3.01 -16.34
C THR A 75 8.51 4.06 -17.40
N MET A 76 7.82 5.15 -17.06
CA MET A 76 7.56 6.24 -17.99
C MET A 76 8.85 6.91 -18.47
N ILE A 77 9.75 7.25 -17.54
CA ILE A 77 11.06 7.81 -17.86
C ILE A 77 11.86 6.81 -18.72
N ALA A 78 11.97 5.56 -18.29
CA ALA A 78 12.70 4.53 -19.02
C ALA A 78 12.16 4.31 -20.44
N THR A 79 10.84 4.24 -20.61
CA THR A 79 10.21 4.02 -21.93
C THR A 79 10.47 5.17 -22.90
N ILE A 80 10.62 6.41 -22.40
CA ILE A 80 10.99 7.57 -23.22
C ILE A 80 12.48 7.49 -23.58
N PHE A 81 13.35 7.22 -22.61
CA PHE A 81 14.80 7.28 -22.82
C PHE A 81 15.38 6.08 -23.57
N ILE A 82 14.87 4.86 -23.40
CA ILE A 82 15.41 3.66 -24.06
C ILE A 82 15.48 3.80 -25.60
N PRO A 83 14.40 4.13 -26.34
CA PRO A 83 14.46 4.28 -27.79
C PRO A 83 15.31 5.49 -28.21
N LEU A 84 15.31 6.58 -27.44
CA LEU A 84 16.12 7.77 -27.71
C LEU A 84 17.62 7.47 -27.56
N SER A 85 18.00 6.81 -26.47
CA SER A 85 19.36 6.36 -26.22
C SER A 85 19.82 5.33 -27.24
N PHE A 86 18.92 4.45 -27.70
CA PHE A 86 19.22 3.52 -28.79
C PHE A 86 19.52 4.26 -30.10
N LEU A 87 18.70 5.24 -30.48
CA LEU A 87 18.95 6.06 -31.67
C LEU A 87 20.26 6.85 -31.55
N ALA A 88 20.48 7.52 -30.41
CA ALA A 88 21.71 8.25 -30.15
C ALA A 88 22.95 7.33 -30.16
N GLY A 89 22.82 6.12 -29.59
CA GLY A 89 23.86 5.11 -29.59
C GLY A 89 24.17 4.60 -31.00
N LEU A 90 23.13 4.27 -31.79
CA LEU A 90 23.26 3.78 -33.16
C LEU A 90 24.01 4.80 -34.05
N TYR A 91 23.61 6.06 -33.98
CA TYR A 91 24.24 7.16 -34.72
C TYR A 91 25.54 7.68 -34.08
N GLY A 92 25.85 7.27 -32.86
CA GLY A 92 27.12 7.57 -32.17
C GLY A 92 28.22 6.55 -32.44
N MET A 93 27.93 5.48 -33.20
CA MET A 93 28.94 4.50 -33.57
C MET A 93 29.82 5.02 -34.72
N ASN A 94 31.14 4.88 -34.61
CA ASN A 94 32.11 5.29 -35.63
C ASN A 94 32.11 4.32 -36.84
N PHE A 95 31.06 4.35 -37.67
CA PHE A 95 31.04 3.60 -38.94
C PHE A 95 31.56 4.47 -40.08
N ASP A 96 32.55 3.96 -40.82
CA ASP A 96 33.19 4.62 -41.97
C ASP A 96 32.26 4.74 -43.20
N THR A 97 31.20 3.92 -43.27
CA THR A 97 30.25 3.89 -44.40
C THR A 97 28.82 4.06 -43.93
N MET A 98 28.48 5.20 -43.33
CA MET A 98 27.09 5.63 -43.13
C MET A 98 26.65 6.52 -44.31
N PRO A 99 25.81 6.02 -45.25
CA PRO A 99 25.33 6.82 -46.39
C PRO A 99 24.53 8.08 -45.97
N GLU A 100 23.99 8.07 -44.75
CA GLU A 100 23.24 9.17 -44.14
C GLU A 100 24.15 10.34 -43.73
N LEU A 101 25.45 10.12 -43.50
CA LEU A 101 26.40 11.14 -43.03
C LEU A 101 26.69 12.22 -44.10
N HIS A 102 26.48 11.89 -45.37
CA HIS A 102 26.72 12.79 -46.50
C HIS A 102 25.51 13.68 -46.84
N ILE A 103 24.39 13.50 -46.13
CA ILE A 103 23.18 14.30 -46.32
C ILE A 103 23.19 15.45 -45.30
N PRO A 104 23.27 16.72 -45.73
CA PRO A 104 23.35 17.87 -44.80
C PRO A 104 22.15 18.00 -43.85
N TRP A 105 21.02 17.37 -44.18
CA TRP A 105 19.81 17.37 -43.37
C TRP A 105 19.63 16.14 -42.46
N ALA A 106 20.53 15.15 -42.49
CA ALA A 106 20.37 13.93 -41.71
C ALA A 106 20.40 14.18 -40.20
N TYR A 107 21.29 15.06 -39.72
CA TYR A 107 21.39 15.37 -38.29
C TYR A 107 20.16 16.12 -37.73
N PRO A 108 19.67 17.21 -38.37
CA PRO A 108 18.39 17.83 -37.99
C PRO A 108 17.19 16.89 -38.13
N ALA A 109 17.16 16.03 -39.15
CA ALA A 109 16.08 15.05 -39.33
C ALA A 109 16.06 14.01 -38.20
N LEU A 110 17.22 13.49 -37.79
CA LEU A 110 17.34 12.57 -36.66
C LEU A 110 16.87 13.20 -35.36
N LEU A 111 17.30 14.44 -35.06
CA LEU A 111 16.82 15.19 -33.89
C LEU A 111 15.31 15.41 -33.93
N SER A 112 14.75 15.67 -35.12
CA SER A 112 13.30 15.82 -35.31
C SER A 112 12.56 14.52 -35.04
N VAL A 113 13.08 13.37 -35.50
CA VAL A 113 12.52 12.04 -35.23
C VAL A 113 12.60 11.70 -33.75
N MET A 114 13.75 11.94 -33.10
CA MET A 114 13.92 11.76 -31.66
C MET A 114 12.94 12.63 -30.86
N GLY A 115 12.80 13.90 -31.23
CA GLY A 115 11.82 14.81 -30.64
C GLY A 115 10.38 14.32 -30.82
N ALA A 116 10.02 13.87 -32.03
CA ALA A 116 8.70 13.33 -32.33
C ALA A 116 8.38 12.06 -31.54
N VAL A 117 9.35 11.16 -31.37
CA VAL A 117 9.20 9.95 -30.55
C VAL A 117 9.02 10.30 -29.07
N GLY A 118 9.85 11.21 -28.53
CA GLY A 118 9.74 11.66 -27.15
C GLY A 118 8.40 12.34 -26.85
N ILE A 119 7.99 13.29 -27.70
CA ILE A 119 6.70 13.99 -27.58
C ILE A 119 5.53 13.01 -27.78
N GLY A 120 5.62 12.11 -28.75
CA GLY A 120 4.61 11.09 -29.02
C GLY A 120 4.37 10.19 -27.80
N MET A 121 5.44 9.74 -27.15
CA MET A 121 5.36 8.96 -25.91
C MET A 121 4.76 9.77 -24.76
N LEU A 122 5.16 11.04 -24.58
CA LEU A 122 4.58 11.92 -23.54
C LEU A 122 3.06 12.10 -23.74
N VAL A 123 2.63 12.35 -24.97
CA VAL A 123 1.20 12.48 -25.31
C VAL A 123 0.46 11.16 -25.09
N TYR A 124 1.07 10.03 -25.45
CA TYR A 124 0.51 8.71 -25.21
C TYR A 124 0.29 8.44 -23.71
N PHE A 125 1.31 8.68 -22.88
CA PHE A 125 1.21 8.50 -21.42
C PHE A 125 0.19 9.46 -20.77
N LYS A 126 0.12 10.71 -21.24
CA LYS A 126 -0.89 11.67 -20.79
C LYS A 126 -2.31 11.21 -21.13
N ARG A 127 -2.54 10.71 -22.36
CA ARG A 127 -3.85 10.19 -22.79
C ARG A 127 -4.29 8.95 -22.01
N LYS A 128 -3.33 8.15 -21.56
CA LYS A 128 -3.59 6.92 -20.80
C LYS A 128 -3.90 7.19 -19.31
N GLY A 129 -3.85 8.45 -18.87
CA GLY A 129 -4.07 8.82 -17.46
C GLY A 129 -2.96 8.34 -16.54
N TRP A 130 -1.72 8.23 -17.06
CA TRP A 130 -0.54 7.89 -16.25
C TRP A 130 0.08 9.13 -15.57
N TRP A 131 -0.51 10.30 -15.81
CA TRP A 131 -0.24 11.60 -15.20
C TRP A 131 -1.48 12.08 -14.46
#